data_AF-A0A9P4HP25-F1
#
_entry.id   AF-A0A9P4HP25-F1
#
_cell.length_a   1.000
_cell.length_b   1.000
_cell.length_c   1.000
_cell.angle_alpha   90.00
_cell.angle_beta   90.00
_cell.angle_gamma   90.00
#
_symmetry.space_group_name_H-M   'P 1'
#
loop_
_entity.id
_entity.type
_entity.pdbx_description
1 polymer ?
#
loop_
_entity_poly.entity_id
_entity_poly.type
_entity_poly.pdbx_seq_one_letter_code
_entity_poly.pdbx_strand_id
1 'polypeptide(L)'
;LQVDKPPTQLYYGEKVPYEPAKVASSPEVTSEPAFPDGWWKTDTAYSLQRRAIISKQWIYITHTSHFAKPGDYHTFSIAQYPIFLIQGKDNAIRAFHNVCRHRAYTVATKTSGSSTVLGCRYHGWSYNTRGRLVKAPQFEDISGFDRSQNSLFEIHCITTKQGFVFVNLDSGGDVEEMDCRGIETLAKTWRVSARSTPVGRFEVEKSVDWKTAGSTQRYPPNSASTIPELYLSSIKELFSRQPGQEAHYSFDKFSIASFHVLPASAVWYTLSILPLAAGKTVVRGEVYSDSKRVQTANSVEAITKIVEAEIEALLNEAGNYEGGNTENTDRIYITISAALHHHIKQERTVGKEIYPASREPRKSERYDKAD
;
A
#
# COMPACT_ATOMS: atom_id res chain seq x y z
N LEU A 1 -36.42 -67.97 -31.38
CA LEU A 1 -37.15 -67.99 -30.10
C LEU A 1 -36.32 -67.19 -29.10
N GLN A 2 -36.75 -66.09 -28.50
CA GLN A 2 -37.86 -65.17 -28.69
C GLN A 2 -37.42 -63.93 -27.88
N VAL A 3 -37.48 -62.75 -28.50
CA VAL A 3 -37.19 -61.46 -27.85
C VAL A 3 -38.49 -61.01 -27.20
N ASP A 4 -38.54 -60.98 -25.86
CA ASP A 4 -39.70 -60.49 -25.14
C ASP A 4 -39.56 -59.00 -24.84
N LYS A 5 -40.40 -58.21 -25.50
CA LYS A 5 -40.83 -56.87 -25.07
C LYS A 5 -42.03 -57.00 -24.14
N PRO A 6 -42.17 -56.06 -23.18
CA PRO A 6 -43.50 -55.50 -22.91
C PRO A 6 -43.41 -53.96 -22.73
N PRO A 7 -44.51 -53.24 -22.48
CA PRO A 7 -45.40 -52.73 -23.52
C PRO A 7 -45.45 -51.19 -23.57
N THR A 8 -45.77 -50.69 -24.76
CA THR A 8 -46.25 -49.34 -25.02
C THR A 8 -47.53 -49.05 -24.25
N GLN A 9 -47.55 -47.95 -23.48
CA GLN A 9 -48.78 -47.27 -23.12
C GLN A 9 -48.65 -45.77 -23.41
N LEU A 10 -49.52 -45.32 -24.31
CA LEU A 10 -49.67 -43.97 -24.81
C LEU A 10 -50.29 -43.09 -23.71
N TYR A 11 -49.65 -41.98 -23.37
CA TYR A 11 -50.31 -40.85 -22.75
C TYR A 11 -50.54 -39.77 -23.80
N TYR A 12 -51.82 -39.48 -24.05
CA TYR A 12 -52.28 -38.33 -24.82
C TYR A 12 -51.83 -37.04 -24.11
N GLY A 13 -50.90 -36.31 -24.73
CA GLY A 13 -50.59 -34.92 -24.38
C GLY A 13 -51.27 -33.97 -25.37
N GLU A 14 -52.01 -33.00 -24.83
CA GLU A 14 -52.76 -31.98 -25.56
C GLU A 14 -51.90 -31.22 -26.58
N LYS A 15 -52.49 -30.87 -27.73
CA LYS A 15 -51.87 -29.96 -28.70
C LYS A 15 -51.78 -28.55 -28.09
N VAL A 16 -50.61 -28.16 -27.61
CA VAL A 16 -50.31 -26.77 -27.28
C VAL A 16 -50.24 -25.97 -28.60
N PRO A 17 -50.97 -24.85 -28.76
CA PRO A 17 -50.87 -24.02 -29.95
C PRO A 17 -49.47 -23.42 -30.09
N TYR A 18 -48.92 -23.46 -31.30
CA TYR A 18 -47.66 -22.79 -31.64
C TYR A 18 -47.87 -21.26 -31.61
N GLU A 19 -47.38 -20.60 -30.57
CA GLU A 19 -47.14 -19.16 -30.59
C GLU A 19 -45.80 -18.87 -31.30
N PRO A 20 -45.76 -17.97 -32.31
CA PRO A 20 -44.51 -17.62 -32.94
C PRO A 20 -43.59 -16.96 -31.91
N ALA A 21 -42.37 -17.50 -31.81
CA ALA A 21 -41.33 -16.99 -30.93
C ALA A 21 -41.12 -15.48 -31.17
N LYS A 22 -41.27 -14.69 -30.10
CA LYS A 22 -40.87 -13.28 -30.09
C LYS A 22 -39.41 -13.21 -30.54
N VAL A 23 -39.18 -12.45 -31.61
CA VAL A 23 -37.86 -12.14 -32.16
C VAL A 23 -36.97 -11.67 -31.01
N ALA A 24 -35.85 -12.38 -30.84
CA ALA A 24 -34.89 -12.18 -29.76
C ALA A 24 -34.44 -10.72 -29.72
N SER A 25 -34.35 -10.20 -28.49
CA SER A 25 -33.63 -9.00 -28.12
C SER A 25 -32.22 -9.01 -28.71
N SER A 26 -31.71 -7.80 -28.97
CA SER A 26 -30.32 -7.49 -29.34
C SER A 26 -29.31 -8.52 -28.80
N PRO A 27 -28.28 -8.93 -29.57
CA PRO A 27 -27.26 -9.84 -29.07
C PRO A 27 -26.64 -9.24 -27.80
N GLU A 28 -27.02 -9.76 -26.64
CA GLU A 28 -26.37 -9.44 -25.38
C GLU A 28 -24.99 -10.07 -25.43
N VAL A 29 -23.98 -9.21 -25.61
CA VAL A 29 -22.58 -9.60 -25.42
C VAL A 29 -22.39 -9.80 -23.93
N THR A 30 -22.48 -11.05 -23.48
CA THR A 30 -22.12 -11.41 -22.11
C THR A 30 -20.60 -11.59 -22.04
N SER A 31 -19.96 -10.87 -21.13
CA SER A 31 -18.55 -11.10 -20.80
C SER A 31 -18.47 -12.02 -19.59
N GLU A 32 -17.80 -13.16 -19.72
CA GLU A 32 -17.41 -13.93 -18.55
C GLU A 32 -16.45 -13.10 -17.68
N PRO A 33 -16.53 -13.22 -16.33
CA PRO A 33 -15.54 -12.60 -15.45
C PRO A 33 -14.13 -13.04 -15.84
N ALA A 34 -13.22 -12.09 -16.00
CA ALA A 34 -11.85 -12.39 -16.44
C ALA A 34 -11.04 -13.27 -15.46
N PHE A 35 -11.55 -13.48 -14.24
CA PHE A 35 -10.90 -14.30 -13.21
C PHE A 35 -11.92 -15.24 -12.53
N PRO A 36 -11.57 -16.52 -12.29
CA PRO A 36 -12.39 -17.45 -11.52
C PRO A 36 -12.63 -16.98 -10.08
N ASP A 37 -13.72 -17.44 -9.46
CA ASP A 37 -14.02 -17.17 -8.06
C ASP A 37 -12.86 -17.57 -7.15
N GLY A 38 -12.49 -16.67 -6.22
CA GLY A 38 -11.42 -16.90 -5.26
C GLY A 38 -10.00 -16.73 -5.82
N TRP A 39 -9.82 -16.51 -7.13
CA TRP A 39 -8.51 -16.27 -7.74
C TRP A 39 -7.73 -15.17 -7.01
N TRP A 40 -8.41 -14.09 -6.63
CA TRP A 40 -7.83 -12.91 -5.97
C TRP A 40 -7.36 -13.12 -4.52
N LYS A 41 -7.61 -14.29 -3.91
CA LYS A 41 -7.19 -14.66 -2.54
C LYS A 41 -6.01 -15.64 -2.51
N THR A 42 -5.41 -15.96 -3.66
CA THR A 42 -4.29 -16.91 -3.75
C THR A 42 -2.93 -16.21 -3.59
N ASP A 43 -1.90 -16.96 -3.17
CA ASP A 43 -0.52 -16.45 -3.10
C ASP A 43 0.02 -16.02 -4.47
N THR A 44 -0.38 -16.70 -5.54
CA THR A 44 -0.05 -16.32 -6.93
C THR A 44 -0.67 -14.98 -7.28
N ALA A 45 -1.95 -14.76 -6.98
CA ALA A 45 -2.60 -13.49 -7.23
C ALA A 45 -2.04 -12.38 -6.35
N TYR A 46 -1.70 -12.65 -5.08
CA TYR A 46 -1.01 -11.69 -4.23
C TYR A 46 0.35 -11.30 -4.82
N SER A 47 1.16 -12.28 -5.25
CA SER A 47 2.45 -12.03 -5.89
C SER A 47 2.33 -11.17 -7.14
N LEU A 48 1.33 -11.44 -7.98
CA LEU A 48 1.04 -10.61 -9.15
C LEU A 48 0.61 -9.20 -8.74
N GLN A 49 -0.32 -9.04 -7.78
CA GLN A 49 -0.77 -7.73 -7.30
C GLN A 49 0.38 -6.88 -6.73
N ARG A 50 1.33 -7.52 -6.01
CA ARG A 50 2.53 -6.86 -5.51
C ARG A 50 3.35 -6.22 -6.64
N ARG A 51 3.55 -6.93 -7.75
CA ARG A 51 4.33 -6.44 -8.90
C ARG A 51 3.53 -5.48 -9.78
N ALA A 52 2.28 -5.81 -10.07
CA ALA A 52 1.44 -5.08 -11.00
C ALA A 52 0.88 -3.77 -10.45
N ILE A 53 0.60 -3.72 -9.14
CA ILE A 53 -0.15 -2.63 -8.52
C ILE A 53 0.72 -1.94 -7.47
N ILE A 54 1.05 -2.66 -6.39
CA ILE A 54 1.73 -2.06 -5.23
C ILE A 54 3.07 -1.46 -5.64
N SER A 55 3.83 -2.17 -6.47
CA SER A 55 5.14 -1.67 -6.88
C SER A 55 5.10 -0.48 -7.84
N LYS A 56 3.97 -0.22 -8.51
CA LYS A 56 3.88 0.76 -9.61
C LYS A 56 3.13 2.05 -9.26
N GLN A 57 2.64 2.18 -8.03
CA GLN A 57 1.90 3.34 -7.58
C GLN A 57 2.69 4.15 -6.55
N TRP A 58 2.34 5.43 -6.42
CA TRP A 58 2.81 6.26 -5.32
C TRP A 58 2.09 5.87 -4.03
N ILE A 59 2.86 5.51 -3.01
CA ILE A 59 2.39 5.03 -1.71
C ILE A 59 2.86 6.00 -0.65
N TYR A 60 1.93 6.52 0.16
CA TYR A 60 2.28 7.26 1.37
C TYR A 60 2.98 6.33 2.37
N ILE A 61 4.13 6.75 2.91
CA ILE A 61 4.93 5.93 3.83
C ILE A 61 5.00 6.53 5.22
N THR A 62 5.22 7.84 5.32
CA THR A 62 5.44 8.52 6.59
C THR A 62 5.42 10.04 6.40
N HIS A 63 5.67 10.78 7.49
CA HIS A 63 5.78 12.22 7.51
C HIS A 63 7.22 12.69 7.85
N THR A 64 7.63 13.84 7.33
CA THR A 64 8.98 14.42 7.54
C THR A 64 9.31 14.64 9.01
N SER A 65 8.30 14.80 9.87
CA SER A 65 8.52 15.00 11.30
C SER A 65 9.14 13.82 12.04
N HIS A 66 9.20 12.65 11.40
CA HIS A 66 9.98 11.51 11.90
C HIS A 66 11.49 11.66 11.65
N PHE A 67 11.93 12.67 10.89
CA PHE A 67 13.32 12.94 10.55
C PHE A 67 13.74 14.29 11.14
N ALA A 68 14.45 14.25 12.27
CA ALA A 68 14.87 15.45 12.98
C ALA A 68 16.18 16.03 12.43
N LYS A 69 17.06 15.19 11.90
CA LYS A 69 18.38 15.59 11.41
C LYS A 69 18.92 14.70 10.28
N PRO A 70 19.87 15.22 9.47
CA PRO A 70 20.59 14.42 8.49
C PRO A 70 21.18 13.13 9.07
N GLY A 71 20.95 12.03 8.36
CA GLY A 71 21.34 10.68 8.76
C GLY A 71 20.23 9.91 9.47
N ASP A 72 19.18 10.58 9.96
CA ASP A 72 18.00 9.87 10.47
C ASP A 72 17.41 8.98 9.37
N TYR A 73 17.12 7.73 9.72
CA TYR A 73 16.56 6.74 8.83
C TYR A 73 15.48 5.92 9.53
N HIS A 74 14.54 5.41 8.72
CA HIS A 74 13.47 4.52 9.15
C HIS A 74 13.31 3.39 8.13
N THR A 75 13.09 2.16 8.61
CA THR A 75 12.90 0.99 7.74
C THR A 75 11.43 0.62 7.66
N PHE A 76 11.01 0.16 6.49
CA PHE A 76 9.62 -0.21 6.21
C PHE A 76 9.58 -1.51 5.40
N SER A 77 8.42 -2.16 5.38
CA SER A 77 8.11 -3.27 4.49
C SER A 77 6.82 -2.93 3.74
N ILE A 78 6.90 -2.77 2.42
CA ILE A 78 5.74 -2.50 1.57
C ILE A 78 5.47 -3.77 0.79
N ALA A 79 4.40 -4.48 1.16
CA ALA A 79 4.07 -5.77 0.55
C ALA A 79 5.30 -6.69 0.42
N GLN A 80 5.97 -6.90 1.55
CA GLN A 80 7.20 -7.68 1.68
C GLN A 80 8.43 -7.18 0.91
N TYR A 81 8.40 -5.99 0.31
CA TYR A 81 9.60 -5.33 -0.18
C TYR A 81 10.24 -4.53 0.97
N PRO A 82 11.40 -4.96 1.50
CA PRO A 82 12.07 -4.25 2.56
C PRO A 82 12.73 -3.00 1.99
N ILE A 83 12.41 -1.84 2.58
CA ILE A 83 12.94 -0.54 2.18
C ILE A 83 13.44 0.23 3.40
N PHE A 84 14.23 1.26 3.17
CA PHE A 84 14.48 2.28 4.17
C PHE A 84 14.48 3.67 3.55
N LEU A 85 14.06 4.64 4.33
CA LEU A 85 14.14 6.06 4.02
C LEU A 85 15.26 6.67 4.86
N ILE A 86 16.02 7.61 4.31
CA ILE A 86 17.09 8.32 5.01
C ILE A 86 17.12 9.79 4.62
N GLN A 87 17.30 10.67 5.61
CA GLN A 87 17.48 12.11 5.36
C GLN A 87 18.95 12.42 5.05
N GLY A 88 19.20 13.07 3.91
CA GLY A 88 20.53 13.53 3.52
C GLY A 88 20.96 14.82 4.23
N LYS A 89 22.23 15.20 4.07
CA LYS A 89 22.75 16.51 4.53
C LYS A 89 22.13 17.69 3.80
N ASP A 90 21.55 17.44 2.63
CA ASP A 90 20.74 18.37 1.86
C ASP A 90 19.27 18.42 2.35
N ASN A 91 18.96 17.80 3.49
CA ASN A 91 17.63 17.64 4.08
C ASN A 91 16.61 16.88 3.21
N ALA A 92 17.01 16.41 2.02
CA ALA A 92 16.18 15.57 1.16
C ALA A 92 16.09 14.15 1.73
N ILE A 93 14.87 13.63 1.83
CA ILE A 93 14.60 12.23 2.16
C ILE A 93 14.73 11.41 0.87
N ARG A 94 15.43 10.28 0.97
CA ARG A 94 15.60 9.32 -0.13
C ARG A 94 15.19 7.95 0.31
N ALA A 95 14.69 7.13 -0.61
CA ALA A 95 14.27 5.77 -0.36
C ALA A 95 15.16 4.79 -1.12
N PHE A 96 15.48 3.65 -0.49
CA PHE A 96 16.25 2.57 -1.09
C PHE A 96 15.66 1.23 -0.69
N HIS A 97 15.76 0.22 -1.56
CA HIS A 97 15.58 -1.15 -1.13
C HIS A 97 16.62 -1.48 -0.07
N ASN A 98 16.21 -2.11 1.04
CA ASN A 98 17.06 -2.43 2.17
C ASN A 98 17.85 -3.72 1.92
N VAL A 99 18.58 -3.74 0.80
CA VAL A 99 19.26 -4.92 0.25
C VAL A 99 20.67 -4.51 -0.18
N CYS A 100 21.68 -5.10 0.45
CA CYS A 100 23.07 -4.84 0.11
C CYS A 100 23.40 -5.37 -1.29
N ARG A 101 24.12 -4.56 -2.08
CA ARG A 101 24.52 -4.91 -3.45
C ARG A 101 25.57 -6.03 -3.55
N HIS A 102 26.20 -6.42 -2.44
CA HIS A 102 27.17 -7.52 -2.43
C HIS A 102 26.49 -8.89 -2.43
N ARG A 103 25.73 -9.22 -1.37
CA ARG A 103 25.08 -10.53 -1.20
C ARG A 103 23.69 -10.42 -0.56
N ALA A 104 22.94 -9.40 -0.96
CA ALA A 104 21.54 -9.16 -0.58
C ALA A 104 21.23 -9.06 0.93
N TYR A 105 22.24 -8.94 1.80
CA TYR A 105 22.02 -8.78 3.23
C TYR A 105 21.38 -7.44 3.58
N THR A 106 20.57 -7.39 4.63
CA THR A 106 19.90 -6.16 5.11
C THR A 106 20.91 -5.09 5.52
N VAL A 107 20.77 -3.87 5.00
CA VAL A 107 21.70 -2.76 5.27
C VAL A 107 21.36 -2.06 6.58
N ALA A 108 20.13 -1.56 6.71
CA ALA A 108 19.60 -0.96 7.92
C ALA A 108 18.86 -2.02 8.74
N THR A 109 19.47 -2.51 9.82
CA THR A 109 18.91 -3.62 10.62
C THR A 109 17.94 -3.19 11.72
N LYS A 110 17.90 -1.89 12.04
CA LYS A 110 17.02 -1.33 13.08
C LYS A 110 15.81 -0.69 12.42
N THR A 111 14.68 -0.67 13.11
CA THR A 111 13.45 0.00 12.66
C THR A 111 13.65 1.49 12.42
N SER A 112 14.50 2.12 13.22
CA SER A 112 14.98 3.48 13.04
C SER A 112 16.40 3.67 13.58
N GLY A 113 17.05 4.75 13.17
CA GLY A 113 18.35 5.14 13.70
C GLY A 113 18.88 6.40 13.03
N SER A 114 20.13 6.75 13.31
CA SER A 114 20.80 7.91 12.73
C SER A 114 22.23 7.54 12.33
N SER A 115 22.55 7.61 11.03
CA SER A 115 23.92 7.55 10.53
C SER A 115 24.03 8.18 9.15
N THR A 116 25.14 8.86 8.87
CA THR A 116 25.41 9.39 7.52
C THR A 116 26.07 8.36 6.58
N VAL A 117 26.50 7.22 7.14
CA VAL A 117 27.03 6.06 6.41
C VAL A 117 26.47 4.77 7.02
N LEU A 118 25.77 3.98 6.22
CA LEU A 118 25.19 2.70 6.62
C LEU A 118 26.08 1.55 6.16
N GLY A 119 26.70 0.85 7.12
CA GLY A 119 27.53 -0.32 6.88
C GLY A 119 26.73 -1.62 6.95
N CYS A 120 26.80 -2.43 5.89
CA CYS A 120 26.27 -3.78 5.87
C CYS A 120 27.05 -4.67 6.85
N ARG A 121 26.35 -5.27 7.81
CA ARG A 121 27.01 -6.10 8.85
C ARG A 121 27.57 -7.44 8.35
N TYR A 122 27.31 -7.81 7.10
CA TYR A 122 27.81 -9.07 6.58
C TYR A 122 29.30 -8.97 6.18
N HIS A 123 29.64 -8.05 5.27
CA HIS A 123 31.00 -7.91 4.73
C HIS A 123 31.53 -6.47 4.76
N GLY A 124 30.84 -5.56 5.47
CA GLY A 124 31.32 -4.19 5.67
C GLY A 124 31.23 -3.26 4.45
N TRP A 125 30.50 -3.64 3.40
CA TRP A 125 30.13 -2.70 2.33
C TRP A 125 29.29 -1.57 2.92
N SER A 126 29.69 -0.33 2.69
CA SER A 126 29.07 0.84 3.32
C SER A 126 28.57 1.84 2.29
N TYR A 127 27.39 2.40 2.55
CA TYR A 127 26.71 3.32 1.66
C TYR A 127 26.46 4.66 2.34
N ASN A 128 26.61 5.76 1.62
CA ASN A 128 26.26 7.08 2.16
C ASN A 128 24.75 7.34 2.06
N THR A 129 24.30 8.51 2.53
CA THR A 129 22.87 8.92 2.48
C THR A 129 22.30 9.10 1.08
N ARG A 130 23.14 9.06 0.03
CA ARG A 130 22.72 9.06 -1.38
C ARG A 130 22.75 7.65 -1.99
N GLY A 131 22.88 6.62 -1.16
CA GLY A 131 22.95 5.21 -1.57
C GLY A 131 24.24 4.82 -2.29
N ARG A 132 25.21 5.73 -2.45
CA ARG A 132 26.46 5.43 -3.15
C ARG A 132 27.35 4.56 -2.28
N LEU A 133 27.95 3.53 -2.86
CA LEU A 133 28.95 2.69 -2.20
C LEU A 133 30.21 3.51 -1.92
N VAL A 134 30.53 3.71 -0.64
CA VAL A 134 31.70 4.48 -0.20
C VAL A 134 32.85 3.61 0.29
N LYS A 135 32.56 2.42 0.80
CA LYS A 135 33.57 1.46 1.26
C LYS A 135 33.20 0.06 0.81
N ALA A 136 34.17 -0.70 0.30
CA ALA A 136 33.99 -2.08 -0.14
C ALA A 136 35.23 -2.89 0.26
N PRO A 137 35.32 -3.34 1.53
CA PRO A 137 36.51 -4.06 2.01
C PRO A 137 36.87 -5.21 1.08
N GLN A 138 38.16 -5.40 0.81
CA GLN A 138 38.73 -6.40 -0.11
C GLN A 138 38.48 -6.15 -1.61
N PHE A 139 37.68 -5.16 -1.99
CA PHE A 139 37.41 -4.82 -3.41
C PHE A 139 38.12 -3.54 -3.89
N GLU A 140 38.67 -2.73 -2.97
CA GLU A 140 39.19 -1.39 -3.30
C GLU A 140 40.39 -1.42 -4.27
N ASP A 141 41.20 -2.48 -4.24
CA ASP A 141 42.38 -2.66 -5.10
C ASP A 141 42.15 -3.64 -6.27
N ILE A 142 40.92 -4.13 -6.47
CA ILE A 142 40.61 -5.08 -7.54
C ILE A 142 40.50 -4.34 -8.88
N SER A 143 41.32 -4.73 -9.86
CA SER A 143 41.28 -4.19 -11.22
C SER A 143 39.89 -4.36 -11.86
N GLY A 144 39.28 -3.25 -12.27
CA GLY A 144 37.97 -3.24 -12.93
C GLY A 144 36.76 -3.14 -11.98
N PHE A 145 36.97 -3.11 -10.67
CA PHE A 145 35.88 -2.84 -9.73
C PHE A 145 35.54 -1.34 -9.70
N ASP A 146 34.31 -1.01 -10.10
CA ASP A 146 33.78 0.36 -10.02
C ASP A 146 32.69 0.45 -8.95
N ARG A 147 32.97 1.22 -7.89
CA ARG A 147 32.01 1.50 -6.80
C ARG A 147 30.73 2.16 -7.30
N SER A 148 30.80 2.97 -8.36
CA SER A 148 29.66 3.71 -8.89
C SER A 148 28.55 2.77 -9.39
N GLN A 149 28.93 1.58 -9.87
CA GLN A 149 28.02 0.55 -10.40
C GLN A 149 27.29 -0.24 -9.30
N ASN A 150 27.74 -0.07 -8.05
CA ASN A 150 27.31 -0.84 -6.89
C ASN A 150 26.58 0.02 -5.84
N SER A 151 25.97 1.14 -6.27
CA SER A 151 25.06 1.93 -5.43
C SER A 151 23.79 1.14 -5.07
N LEU A 152 23.15 1.45 -3.94
CA LEU A 152 21.88 0.84 -3.55
C LEU A 152 20.81 0.98 -4.64
N PHE A 153 19.83 0.07 -4.64
CA PHE A 153 18.67 0.18 -5.50
C PHE A 153 17.78 1.32 -4.98
N GLU A 154 17.92 2.48 -5.63
CA GLU A 154 17.12 3.68 -5.37
C GLU A 154 15.64 3.44 -5.73
N ILE A 155 14.77 4.00 -4.89
CA ILE A 155 13.32 4.00 -5.03
C ILE A 155 12.88 5.44 -5.24
N HIS A 156 11.94 5.66 -6.16
CA HIS A 156 11.38 6.98 -6.41
C HIS A 156 10.74 7.52 -5.13
N CYS A 157 11.06 8.75 -4.75
CA CYS A 157 10.66 9.34 -3.48
C CYS A 157 10.30 10.81 -3.65
N ILE A 158 9.14 11.22 -3.14
CA ILE A 158 8.67 12.61 -3.16
C ILE A 158 8.31 13.04 -1.75
N THR A 159 8.63 14.29 -1.42
CA THR A 159 8.21 14.95 -0.18
C THR A 159 7.42 16.20 -0.54
N THR A 160 6.18 16.27 -0.07
CA THR A 160 5.31 17.45 -0.25
C THR A 160 5.74 18.60 0.65
N LYS A 161 5.25 19.82 0.38
CA LYS A 161 5.53 21.00 1.23
C LYS A 161 5.00 20.83 2.66
N GLN A 162 3.93 20.08 2.84
CA GLN A 162 3.35 19.78 4.15
C GLN A 162 4.01 18.61 4.85
N GLY A 163 5.00 17.96 4.24
CA GLY A 163 5.82 16.93 4.90
C GLY A 163 5.37 15.50 4.67
N PHE A 164 4.33 15.23 3.87
CA PHE A 164 3.99 13.87 3.47
C PHE A 164 5.07 13.28 2.56
N VAL A 165 5.53 12.06 2.86
CA VAL A 165 6.56 11.35 2.11
C VAL A 165 5.95 10.15 1.40
N PHE A 166 6.11 10.11 0.08
CA PHE A 166 5.61 9.07 -0.80
C PHE A 166 6.75 8.35 -1.50
N VAL A 167 6.54 7.07 -1.81
CA VAL A 167 7.47 6.27 -2.61
C VAL A 167 6.76 5.57 -3.75
N ASN A 168 7.47 5.33 -4.86
CA ASN A 168 7.04 4.45 -5.93
C ASN A 168 8.18 3.46 -6.22
N LEU A 169 7.87 2.15 -6.16
CA LEU A 169 8.87 1.10 -6.25
C LEU A 169 9.21 0.73 -7.71
N ASP A 170 8.57 1.33 -8.72
CA ASP A 170 8.75 0.91 -10.11
C ASP A 170 10.23 1.04 -10.52
N SER A 171 10.79 -0.04 -11.07
CA SER A 171 12.17 -0.06 -11.58
C SER A 171 12.32 0.70 -12.89
N GLY A 172 11.21 1.05 -13.55
CA GLY A 172 11.17 1.83 -14.78
C GLY A 172 11.71 3.25 -14.59
N GLY A 173 12.24 3.81 -15.69
CA GLY A 173 12.78 5.18 -15.72
C GLY A 173 11.71 6.27 -15.75
N ASP A 174 10.54 5.96 -16.32
CA ASP A 174 9.45 6.93 -16.55
C ASP A 174 8.27 6.62 -15.63
N VAL A 175 8.36 7.08 -14.38
CA VAL A 175 7.25 7.07 -13.44
C VAL A 175 6.47 8.38 -13.56
N GLU A 176 5.15 8.28 -13.69
CA GLU A 176 4.28 9.45 -13.71
C GLU A 176 4.46 10.28 -12.43
N GLU A 177 4.64 11.59 -12.57
CA GLU A 177 4.76 12.49 -11.42
C GLU A 177 3.49 12.48 -10.57
N MET A 178 3.65 12.49 -9.24
CA MET A 178 2.51 12.52 -8.34
C MET A 178 1.89 13.92 -8.26
N ASP A 179 0.62 14.08 -8.64
CA ASP A 179 -0.10 15.33 -8.42
C ASP A 179 -0.41 15.55 -6.93
N CYS A 180 0.41 16.38 -6.29
CA CYS A 180 0.28 16.68 -4.87
C CYS A 180 -0.71 17.82 -4.58
N ARG A 181 -1.22 18.55 -5.59
CA ARG A 181 -1.94 19.82 -5.37
C ARG A 181 -3.18 19.66 -4.49
N GLY A 182 -3.92 18.57 -4.68
CA GLY A 182 -5.12 18.25 -3.91
C GLY A 182 -4.81 18.08 -2.42
N ILE A 183 -3.86 17.21 -2.08
CA ILE A 183 -3.45 17.01 -0.68
C ILE A 183 -2.80 18.28 -0.11
N GLU A 184 -1.91 18.97 -0.84
CA GLU A 184 -1.24 20.16 -0.33
C GLU A 184 -2.24 21.27 0.01
N THR A 185 -3.28 21.42 -0.81
CA THR A 185 -4.37 22.39 -0.59
C THR A 185 -5.18 22.02 0.64
N LEU A 186 -5.61 20.76 0.76
CA LEU A 186 -6.40 20.30 1.90
C LEU A 186 -5.59 20.40 3.20
N ALA A 187 -4.37 19.87 3.20
CA ALA A 187 -3.47 19.90 4.35
C ALA A 187 -3.21 21.35 4.82
N LYS A 188 -3.01 22.29 3.88
CA LYS A 188 -2.87 23.72 4.20
C LYS A 188 -4.13 24.30 4.83
N THR A 189 -5.32 23.98 4.32
CA THR A 189 -6.60 24.42 4.90
C THR A 189 -6.74 24.01 6.37
N TRP A 190 -6.24 22.82 6.70
CA TRP A 190 -6.29 22.24 8.05
C TRP A 190 -5.01 22.46 8.87
N ARG A 191 -4.15 23.39 8.45
CA ARG A 191 -2.91 23.78 9.15
C ARG A 191 -1.92 22.63 9.37
N VAL A 192 -2.02 21.56 8.58
CA VAL A 192 -1.00 20.51 8.56
C VAL A 192 0.28 21.05 7.96
N SER A 193 1.41 20.75 8.60
CA SER A 193 2.71 21.27 8.19
C SER A 193 3.82 20.23 8.39
N ALA A 194 4.94 20.44 7.71
CA ALA A 194 6.12 19.59 7.83
C ALA A 194 6.69 19.55 9.28
N ARG A 195 6.25 20.45 10.15
CA ARG A 195 6.62 20.57 11.56
C ARG A 195 5.61 19.94 12.53
N SER A 196 4.53 19.31 12.04
CA SER A 196 3.59 18.59 12.89
C SER A 196 4.31 17.55 13.74
N THR A 197 3.91 17.41 15.00
CA THR A 197 4.57 16.50 15.95
C THR A 197 3.90 15.13 15.88
N PRO A 198 4.64 14.02 15.67
CA PRO A 198 4.07 12.69 15.81
C PRO A 198 3.76 12.43 17.28
N VAL A 199 2.55 11.97 17.57
CA VAL A 199 2.05 11.84 18.95
C VAL A 199 1.50 10.45 19.27
N GLY A 200 1.24 9.64 18.24
CA GLY A 200 0.77 8.26 18.42
C GLY A 200 0.98 7.45 17.14
N ARG A 201 1.09 6.14 17.31
CA ARG A 201 1.11 5.17 16.20
C ARG A 201 0.54 3.85 16.67
N PHE A 202 -0.18 3.18 15.79
CA PHE A 202 -0.71 1.84 16.01
C PHE A 202 -0.61 1.00 14.73
N GLU A 203 -0.66 -0.32 14.88
CA GLU A 203 -0.72 -1.27 13.77
C GLU A 203 -1.75 -2.36 14.11
N VAL A 204 -2.78 -2.50 13.28
CA VAL A 204 -3.83 -3.53 13.43
C VAL A 204 -3.65 -4.55 12.31
N GLU A 205 -3.29 -5.78 12.68
CA GLU A 205 -3.15 -6.90 11.76
C GLU A 205 -4.44 -7.73 11.73
N LYS A 206 -4.97 -8.02 10.53
CA LYS A 206 -6.18 -8.82 10.33
C LYS A 206 -6.06 -9.76 9.14
N SER A 207 -6.76 -10.90 9.23
CA SER A 207 -6.97 -11.85 8.13
C SER A 207 -8.03 -11.35 7.16
N VAL A 208 -7.80 -10.16 6.61
CA VAL A 208 -8.64 -9.51 5.60
C VAL A 208 -7.77 -9.11 4.42
N ASP A 209 -8.29 -9.30 3.21
CA ASP A 209 -7.62 -8.86 1.99
C ASP A 209 -7.60 -7.33 1.90
N TRP A 210 -6.47 -6.75 1.48
CA TRP A 210 -6.26 -5.31 1.42
C TRP A 210 -7.30 -4.58 0.55
N LYS A 211 -7.87 -5.24 -0.46
CA LYS A 211 -8.92 -4.68 -1.32
C LYS A 211 -10.20 -4.42 -0.52
N THR A 212 -10.49 -5.31 0.43
CA THR A 212 -11.65 -5.19 1.33
C THR A 212 -11.35 -4.16 2.42
N ALA A 213 -10.17 -4.19 3.01
CA ALA A 213 -9.73 -3.19 3.97
C ALA A 213 -9.70 -1.76 3.38
N GLY A 214 -9.35 -1.59 2.11
CA GLY A 214 -9.35 -0.29 1.43
C GLY A 214 -10.74 0.33 1.30
N SER A 215 -11.76 -0.52 1.14
CA SER A 215 -13.14 -0.08 1.05
C SER A 215 -13.68 0.52 2.36
N THR A 216 -13.13 0.13 3.52
CA THR A 216 -13.58 0.63 4.84
C THR A 216 -13.08 2.04 5.15
N GLN A 217 -11.95 2.47 4.58
CA GLN A 217 -11.40 3.81 4.81
C GLN A 217 -12.26 4.95 4.27
N ARG A 218 -13.28 4.64 3.47
CA ARG A 218 -14.24 5.62 2.93
C ARG A 218 -15.22 6.13 3.98
N TYR A 219 -15.29 5.46 5.13
CA TYR A 219 -16.09 5.88 6.27
C TYR A 219 -15.12 6.17 7.41
N PRO A 220 -14.81 7.44 7.71
CA PRO A 220 -14.00 7.76 8.87
C PRO A 220 -14.68 7.22 10.15
N PRO A 221 -13.93 6.97 11.22
CA PRO A 221 -14.26 7.44 12.56
C PRO A 221 -15.71 7.68 13.07
N ASN A 222 -16.78 6.90 12.83
CA ASN A 222 -18.18 7.36 12.91
C ASN A 222 -19.05 6.88 14.09
N SER A 223 -18.62 5.99 14.97
CA SER A 223 -19.50 5.44 16.02
C SER A 223 -19.04 5.80 17.43
N ALA A 224 -19.71 6.78 18.05
CA ALA A 224 -19.60 7.03 19.49
C ALA A 224 -19.92 5.78 20.34
N SER A 225 -20.60 4.78 19.75
CA SER A 225 -20.90 3.47 20.33
C SER A 225 -19.67 2.56 20.54
N THR A 226 -18.54 2.84 19.89
CA THR A 226 -17.29 2.09 20.07
C THR A 226 -16.29 2.79 20.99
N ILE A 227 -16.56 4.03 21.41
CA ILE A 227 -15.71 4.76 22.36
C ILE A 227 -15.94 4.16 23.75
N PRO A 228 -14.91 3.56 24.39
CA PRO A 228 -15.08 3.00 25.73
C PRO A 228 -15.56 4.08 26.70
N GLU A 229 -16.52 3.73 27.57
CA GLU A 229 -17.23 4.68 28.45
C GLU A 229 -16.30 5.55 29.30
N LEU A 230 -15.13 4.99 29.66
CA LEU A 230 -14.04 5.68 30.37
C LEU A 230 -13.53 6.95 29.66
N TYR A 231 -13.69 7.04 28.34
CA TYR A 231 -13.21 8.16 27.52
C TYR A 231 -14.32 9.14 27.10
N LEU A 232 -15.60 8.78 27.30
CA LEU A 232 -16.75 9.57 26.82
C LEU A 232 -16.87 10.95 27.46
N SER A 233 -16.27 11.21 28.62
CA SER A 233 -16.35 12.54 29.27
C SER A 233 -15.29 13.53 28.77
N SER A 234 -14.16 13.06 28.22
CA SER A 234 -12.98 13.91 27.97
C SER A 234 -12.83 14.37 26.52
N ILE A 235 -13.48 13.69 25.56
CA ILE A 235 -13.21 13.88 24.12
C ILE A 235 -14.46 13.73 23.23
N LYS A 236 -15.65 13.58 23.82
CA LYS A 236 -16.91 13.45 23.07
C LYS A 236 -17.17 14.63 22.14
N GLU A 237 -16.73 15.83 22.50
CA GLU A 237 -16.79 17.02 21.65
C GLU A 237 -15.78 17.00 20.49
N LEU A 238 -14.64 16.30 20.63
CA LEU A 238 -13.64 16.16 19.56
C LEU A 238 -14.15 15.28 18.41
N PHE A 239 -15.01 14.33 18.74
CA PHE A 239 -15.65 13.39 17.81
C PHE A 239 -17.15 13.72 17.57
N SER A 240 -17.69 14.78 18.19
CA SER A 240 -19.08 15.18 17.97
C SER A 240 -19.22 15.81 16.59
N ARG A 241 -19.91 15.11 15.69
CA ARG A 241 -20.13 15.51 14.30
C ARG A 241 -20.81 16.88 14.19
N GLN A 242 -20.19 17.76 13.41
CA GLN A 242 -20.89 18.77 12.61
C GLN A 242 -20.84 18.28 11.15
N PRO A 243 -21.96 17.83 10.55
CA PRO A 243 -21.98 17.39 9.16
C PRO A 243 -21.33 18.42 8.22
N GLY A 244 -20.39 17.99 7.38
CA GLY A 244 -19.69 18.86 6.42
C GLY A 244 -18.39 19.51 6.92
N GLN A 245 -17.91 19.21 8.14
CA GLN A 245 -16.64 19.74 8.65
C GLN A 245 -15.46 18.76 8.63
N GLU A 246 -15.66 17.46 8.40
CA GLU A 246 -14.57 16.46 8.35
C GLU A 246 -13.77 16.56 7.04
N ALA A 247 -12.44 16.44 7.13
CA ALA A 247 -11.57 16.40 5.97
C ALA A 247 -10.92 15.03 5.79
N HIS A 248 -11.36 14.34 4.74
CA HIS A 248 -10.82 13.06 4.28
C HIS A 248 -10.14 13.25 2.93
N TYR A 249 -9.01 12.59 2.74
CA TYR A 249 -8.34 12.48 1.44
C TYR A 249 -7.78 11.08 1.25
N SER A 250 -8.11 10.45 0.12
CA SER A 250 -7.48 9.21 -0.31
C SER A 250 -6.27 9.54 -1.18
N PHE A 251 -5.10 9.02 -0.81
CA PHE A 251 -3.83 9.35 -1.48
C PHE A 251 -3.67 8.68 -2.84
N ASP A 252 -4.38 7.58 -3.07
CA ASP A 252 -4.20 6.74 -4.23
C ASP A 252 -5.56 6.20 -4.72
N LYS A 253 -5.59 5.80 -5.99
CA LYS A 253 -6.80 5.30 -6.65
C LYS A 253 -7.34 3.98 -6.10
N PHE A 254 -6.54 3.27 -5.30
CA PHE A 254 -6.92 2.01 -4.67
C PHE A 254 -7.26 2.17 -3.18
N SER A 255 -7.21 3.40 -2.65
CA SER A 255 -7.48 3.74 -1.26
C SER A 255 -6.66 2.92 -0.26
N ILE A 256 -5.38 2.67 -0.57
CA ILE A 256 -4.46 2.00 0.36
C ILE A 256 -3.86 2.96 1.39
N ALA A 257 -3.90 4.27 1.14
CA ALA A 257 -3.60 5.25 2.16
C ALA A 257 -4.60 6.40 2.18
N SER A 258 -4.87 6.92 3.37
CA SER A 258 -5.74 8.07 3.57
C SER A 258 -5.25 9.02 4.67
N PHE A 259 -5.71 10.25 4.57
CA PHE A 259 -5.47 11.34 5.49
C PHE A 259 -6.80 11.83 6.06
N HIS A 260 -6.82 12.09 7.36
CA HIS A 260 -8.01 12.48 8.11
C HIS A 260 -7.67 13.58 9.11
N VAL A 261 -8.57 14.56 9.24
CA VAL A 261 -8.48 15.62 10.25
C VAL A 261 -9.67 15.51 11.20
N LEU A 262 -9.41 15.70 12.49
CA LEU A 262 -10.44 15.82 13.51
C LEU A 262 -10.70 17.32 13.75
N PRO A 263 -11.75 17.92 13.14
CA PRO A 263 -11.90 19.38 13.00
C PRO A 263 -12.00 20.15 14.32
N ALA A 264 -12.56 19.51 15.34
CA ALA A 264 -12.69 20.04 16.69
C ALA A 264 -11.37 19.95 17.51
N SER A 265 -10.28 19.47 16.90
CA SER A 265 -8.98 19.28 17.53
C SER A 265 -7.83 19.81 16.67
N ALA A 266 -6.64 19.95 17.25
CA ALA A 266 -5.40 20.19 16.50
C ALA A 266 -4.75 18.88 16.00
N VAL A 267 -5.50 17.78 15.99
CA VAL A 267 -5.05 16.42 15.69
C VAL A 267 -5.51 15.99 14.29
N TRP A 268 -4.59 15.34 13.59
CA TRP A 268 -4.84 14.69 12.32
C TRP A 268 -4.11 13.35 12.29
N TYR A 269 -4.54 12.45 11.42
CA TYR A 269 -3.91 11.14 11.32
C TYR A 269 -3.91 10.63 9.89
N THR A 270 -3.04 9.66 9.64
CA THR A 270 -3.01 8.91 8.39
C THR A 270 -3.27 7.45 8.66
N LEU A 271 -3.83 6.76 7.67
CA LEU A 271 -3.99 5.31 7.68
C LEU A 271 -3.32 4.75 6.44
N SER A 272 -2.55 3.68 6.60
CA SER A 272 -1.87 2.95 5.52
C SER A 272 -2.21 1.47 5.60
N ILE A 273 -2.78 0.93 4.53
CA ILE A 273 -3.16 -0.46 4.35
C ILE A 273 -2.03 -1.14 3.59
N LEU A 274 -1.31 -1.99 4.29
CA LEU A 274 -0.14 -2.67 3.76
C LEU A 274 -0.45 -4.17 3.67
N PRO A 275 -0.54 -4.74 2.47
CA PRO A 275 -0.87 -6.15 2.34
C PRO A 275 0.33 -7.01 2.77
N LEU A 276 0.14 -7.90 3.74
CA LEU A 276 1.19 -8.75 4.29
C LEU A 276 1.32 -10.09 3.57
N ALA A 277 0.19 -10.67 3.15
CA ALA A 277 0.10 -11.91 2.40
C ALA A 277 -1.25 -11.97 1.67
N ALA A 278 -1.52 -13.07 0.96
CA ALA A 278 -2.85 -13.32 0.43
C ALA A 278 -3.88 -13.35 1.57
N GLY A 279 -4.92 -12.51 1.49
CA GLY A 279 -5.95 -12.40 2.52
C GLY A 279 -5.48 -11.88 3.88
N LYS A 280 -4.27 -11.31 3.99
CA LYS A 280 -3.73 -10.79 5.26
C LYS A 280 -3.17 -9.39 5.08
N THR A 281 -3.57 -8.48 5.96
CA THR A 281 -3.26 -7.06 5.85
C THR A 281 -2.93 -6.47 7.22
N VAL A 282 -2.02 -5.50 7.24
CA VAL A 282 -1.84 -4.61 8.39
C VAL A 282 -2.32 -3.21 8.03
N VAL A 283 -3.09 -2.60 8.92
CA VAL A 283 -3.43 -1.18 8.86
C VAL A 283 -2.59 -0.45 9.88
N ARG A 284 -1.71 0.42 9.39
CA ARG A 284 -0.93 1.33 10.22
C ARG A 284 -1.64 2.66 10.34
N GLY A 285 -1.79 3.16 11.56
CA GLY A 285 -2.19 4.54 11.81
C GLY A 285 -1.05 5.37 12.40
N GLU A 286 -0.84 6.57 11.89
CA GLU A 286 0.08 7.56 12.46
C GLU A 286 -0.69 8.83 12.82
N VAL A 287 -0.61 9.26 14.07
CA VAL A 287 -1.35 10.39 14.64
C VAL A 287 -0.40 11.54 14.91
N TYR A 288 -0.83 12.74 14.55
CA TYR A 288 -0.03 13.97 14.57
C TYR A 288 -0.79 15.12 15.21
N SER A 289 -0.05 16.10 15.73
CA SER A 289 -0.58 17.36 16.25
C SER A 289 0.15 18.56 15.69
N ASP A 290 -0.58 19.63 15.36
CA ASP A 290 -0.02 20.91 14.89
C ASP A 290 0.46 21.83 16.03
N SER A 291 0.07 21.55 17.29
CA SER A 291 0.38 22.45 18.40
C SER A 291 1.36 21.84 19.40
N LYS A 292 2.30 22.64 19.91
CA LYS A 292 2.97 22.36 21.20
C LYS A 292 1.96 22.34 22.37
N ARG A 293 0.75 22.88 22.16
CA ARG A 293 -0.41 22.79 23.06
C ARG A 293 -1.12 21.43 22.89
N VAL A 294 -0.37 20.34 22.90
CA VAL A 294 -1.01 19.06 23.17
C VAL A 294 -1.57 19.15 24.60
N GLN A 295 -2.90 19.24 24.66
CA GLN A 295 -3.72 18.89 25.81
C GLN A 295 -3.13 17.60 26.40
N THR A 296 -2.84 17.59 27.70
CA THR A 296 -2.20 16.54 28.52
C THR A 296 -2.00 15.18 27.82
N ALA A 297 -0.82 14.56 27.95
CA ALA A 297 -0.47 13.26 27.30
C ALA A 297 -1.61 12.23 27.24
N ASN A 298 -2.43 12.15 28.29
CA ASN A 298 -3.64 11.33 28.39
C ASN A 298 -4.67 11.54 27.26
N SER A 299 -4.85 12.77 26.77
CA SER A 299 -5.84 13.13 25.75
C SER A 299 -5.45 12.58 24.37
N VAL A 300 -4.15 12.56 24.05
CA VAL A 300 -3.67 12.10 22.75
C VAL A 300 -3.48 10.60 22.69
N GLU A 301 -3.06 9.99 23.80
CA GLU A 301 -3.08 8.54 23.93
C GLU A 301 -4.52 8.01 23.79
N ALA A 302 -5.51 8.71 24.38
CA ALA A 302 -6.92 8.37 24.23
C ALA A 302 -7.39 8.47 22.77
N ILE A 303 -7.05 9.55 22.05
CA ILE A 303 -7.40 9.68 20.63
C ILE A 303 -6.78 8.56 19.80
N THR A 304 -5.51 8.24 20.03
CA THR A 304 -4.82 7.16 19.30
C THR A 304 -5.53 5.82 19.51
N LYS A 305 -5.85 5.48 20.76
CA LYS A 305 -6.58 4.24 21.10
C LYS A 305 -7.99 4.18 20.50
N ILE A 306 -8.67 5.32 20.37
CA ILE A 306 -10.01 5.36 19.77
C ILE A 306 -9.96 5.15 18.27
N VAL A 307 -9.04 5.84 17.59
CA VAL A 307 -8.84 5.62 16.16
C VAL A 307 -8.44 4.17 15.91
N GLU A 308 -7.55 3.61 16.73
CA GLU A 308 -7.17 2.19 16.65
C GLU A 308 -8.36 1.24 16.82
N ALA A 309 -9.14 1.39 17.90
CA ALA A 309 -10.28 0.54 18.21
C ALA A 309 -11.36 0.60 17.12
N GLU A 310 -11.58 1.78 16.54
CA GLU A 310 -12.58 1.92 15.50
C GLU A 310 -12.13 1.33 14.15
N ILE A 311 -10.86 1.50 13.80
CA ILE A 311 -10.29 0.80 12.64
C ILE A 311 -10.33 -0.72 12.83
N GLU A 312 -10.06 -1.20 14.04
CA GLU A 312 -10.21 -2.62 14.36
C GLU A 312 -11.66 -3.10 14.17
N ALA A 313 -12.65 -2.34 14.64
CA ALA A 313 -14.07 -2.66 14.45
C ALA A 313 -14.45 -2.71 12.96
N LEU A 314 -14.07 -1.70 12.18
CA LEU A 314 -14.32 -1.65 10.74
C LEU A 314 -13.67 -2.82 9.99
N LEU A 315 -12.47 -3.24 10.39
CA LEU A 315 -11.81 -4.40 9.79
C LEU A 315 -12.50 -5.72 10.16
N ASN A 316 -13.03 -5.84 11.38
CA ASN A 316 -13.81 -7.02 11.78
C ASN A 316 -15.11 -7.11 10.97
N GLU A 317 -15.81 -6.00 10.75
CA GLU A 317 -17.00 -5.95 9.87
C GLU A 317 -16.65 -6.33 8.43
N ALA A 318 -15.55 -5.79 7.90
CA ALA A 318 -15.07 -6.12 6.55
C ALA A 318 -14.68 -7.60 6.40
N GLY A 319 -14.13 -8.22 7.45
CA GLY A 319 -13.83 -9.65 7.45
C GLY A 319 -15.06 -10.54 7.35
N ASN A 320 -16.21 -10.06 7.81
CA ASN A 320 -17.49 -10.76 7.73
C ASN A 320 -18.24 -10.50 6.40
N TYR A 321 -17.69 -9.67 5.50
CA TYR A 321 -18.33 -9.33 4.23
C TYR A 321 -18.20 -10.46 3.21
N GLU A 322 -19.23 -11.31 3.13
CA GLU A 322 -19.39 -12.33 2.09
C GLU A 322 -19.99 -11.70 0.82
N GLY A 323 -19.22 -10.87 0.12
CA GLY A 323 -19.47 -10.50 -1.29
C GLY A 323 -20.88 -10.01 -1.63
N GLY A 324 -21.23 -8.80 -1.21
CA GLY A 324 -22.41 -8.08 -1.71
C GLY A 324 -22.07 -7.19 -2.92
N ASN A 325 -22.88 -7.29 -3.98
CA ASN A 325 -22.76 -6.47 -5.17
C ASN A 325 -23.14 -5.01 -4.83
N THR A 326 -22.15 -4.14 -4.67
CA THR A 326 -22.36 -2.69 -4.53
C THR A 326 -21.63 -2.03 -5.69
N GLU A 327 -22.31 -1.17 -6.45
CA GLU A 327 -21.78 -0.52 -7.69
C GLU A 327 -20.39 0.13 -7.52
N ASN A 328 -20.00 0.46 -6.29
CA ASN A 328 -18.75 1.12 -5.95
C ASN A 328 -17.59 0.15 -5.69
N THR A 329 -17.91 -1.06 -5.22
CA THR A 329 -16.98 -2.19 -5.08
C THR A 329 -16.52 -2.66 -6.47
N ASP A 330 -17.43 -2.64 -7.45
CA ASP A 330 -17.15 -2.97 -8.84
C ASP A 330 -16.09 -2.05 -9.47
N ARG A 331 -16.08 -0.75 -9.13
CA ARG A 331 -15.13 0.22 -9.72
C ARG A 331 -13.68 -0.03 -9.30
N ILE A 332 -13.43 -0.35 -8.03
CA ILE A 332 -12.08 -0.72 -7.57
C ILE A 332 -11.65 -2.02 -8.25
N TYR A 333 -12.54 -3.01 -8.33
CA TYR A 333 -12.24 -4.28 -8.98
C TYR A 333 -11.92 -4.13 -10.46
N ILE A 334 -12.66 -3.29 -11.19
CA ILE A 334 -12.36 -2.94 -12.59
C ILE A 334 -10.97 -2.32 -12.71
N THR A 335 -10.63 -1.38 -11.82
CA THR A 335 -9.32 -0.70 -11.82
C THR A 335 -8.17 -1.66 -11.54
N ILE A 336 -8.35 -2.56 -10.56
CA ILE A 336 -7.39 -3.61 -10.21
C ILE A 336 -7.22 -4.56 -11.40
N SER A 337 -8.32 -5.09 -11.94
CA SER A 337 -8.33 -6.02 -13.08
C SER A 337 -7.59 -5.44 -14.30
N ALA A 338 -7.87 -4.19 -14.65
CA ALA A 338 -7.18 -3.49 -15.74
C ALA A 338 -5.66 -3.38 -15.50
N ALA A 339 -5.24 -3.05 -14.27
CA ALA A 339 -3.82 -2.97 -13.92
C ALA A 339 -3.13 -4.35 -13.99
N LEU A 340 -3.79 -5.42 -13.52
CA LEU A 340 -3.28 -6.79 -13.61
C LEU A 340 -3.11 -7.23 -15.06
N HIS A 341 -4.13 -7.03 -15.92
CA HIS A 341 -4.06 -7.38 -17.34
C HIS A 341 -2.95 -6.64 -18.08
N HIS A 342 -2.82 -5.33 -17.83
CA HIS A 342 -1.75 -4.54 -18.42
C HIS A 342 -0.37 -5.09 -18.02
N HIS A 343 -0.16 -5.39 -16.74
CA HIS A 343 1.12 -5.92 -16.26
C HIS A 343 1.42 -7.32 -16.80
N ILE A 344 0.43 -8.23 -16.84
CA ILE A 344 0.61 -9.56 -17.43
C ILE A 344 1.07 -9.44 -18.89
N LYS A 345 0.52 -8.49 -19.66
CA LYS A 345 0.95 -8.23 -21.04
C LYS A 345 2.42 -7.79 -21.10
N GLN A 346 2.87 -6.95 -20.16
CA GLN A 346 4.27 -6.54 -20.04
C GLN A 346 5.18 -7.73 -19.71
N GLU A 347 4.84 -8.54 -18.70
CA GLU A 347 5.61 -9.74 -18.32
C GLU A 347 5.70 -10.75 -19.48
N ARG A 348 4.61 -10.95 -20.24
CA ARG A 348 4.61 -11.78 -21.46
C ARG A 348 5.53 -11.23 -22.55
N THR A 349 5.59 -9.92 -22.71
CA THR A 349 6.43 -9.27 -23.72
C THR A 349 7.92 -9.42 -23.39
N VAL A 350 8.26 -9.29 -22.10
CA VAL A 350 9.65 -9.42 -21.62
C VAL A 350 10.04 -10.89 -21.40
N GLY A 351 9.06 -11.81 -21.32
CA GLY A 351 9.27 -13.25 -21.12
C GLY A 351 9.63 -13.65 -19.69
N LYS A 352 9.43 -12.76 -18.70
CA LYS A 352 9.73 -13.00 -17.27
C LYS A 352 8.90 -12.06 -16.38
N GLU A 353 8.84 -12.39 -15.09
CA GLU A 353 8.24 -11.51 -14.08
C GLU A 353 9.06 -10.21 -13.91
N ILE A 354 8.36 -9.10 -13.69
CA ILE A 354 8.97 -7.76 -13.56
C ILE A 354 8.88 -7.30 -12.10
N TYR A 355 10.02 -7.05 -11.47
CA TYR A 355 10.10 -6.70 -10.05
C TYR A 355 10.53 -5.24 -9.83
N PRO A 356 10.16 -4.61 -8.70
CA PRO A 356 10.54 -3.22 -8.40
C PRO A 356 12.03 -2.89 -8.40
N ALA A 357 12.91 -3.88 -8.19
CA ALA A 357 14.37 -3.69 -8.24
C ALA A 357 15.03 -4.34 -9.47
N SER A 358 14.25 -4.85 -10.44
CA SER A 358 14.82 -5.54 -11.60
C SER A 358 15.45 -4.54 -12.57
N ARG A 359 16.75 -4.29 -12.41
CA ARG A 359 17.58 -3.63 -13.43
C ARG A 359 18.10 -4.68 -14.39
N GLU A 360 18.23 -4.33 -15.67
CA GLU A 360 19.03 -5.15 -16.57
C GLU A 360 20.47 -5.19 -16.03
N PRO A 361 21.07 -6.39 -15.84
CA PRO A 361 22.45 -6.48 -15.42
C PRO A 361 23.32 -5.77 -16.46
N ARG A 362 24.18 -4.84 -16.01
CA ARG A 362 25.28 -4.37 -16.85
C ARG A 362 26.23 -5.54 -17.06
N LYS A 363 26.04 -6.30 -18.13
CA LYS A 363 26.94 -7.38 -18.49
C LYS A 363 28.27 -6.80 -18.95
N SER A 364 29.35 -7.32 -18.41
CA SER A 364 30.70 -7.12 -18.95
C SER A 364 31.31 -8.49 -19.15
N GLU A 365 32.18 -8.65 -20.15
CA GLU A 365 32.85 -9.93 -20.42
C GLU A 365 33.65 -10.49 -19.22
N ARG A 366 33.99 -9.64 -18.24
CA ARG A 366 34.63 -10.06 -16.99
C ARG A 366 33.64 -10.57 -15.95
N TYR A 367 32.41 -10.06 -15.93
CA TYR A 367 31.34 -10.52 -15.03
C TYR A 367 30.93 -11.96 -15.36
N ASP A 368 30.78 -12.28 -16.65
CA ASP A 368 30.42 -13.63 -17.12
C ASP A 368 31.54 -14.68 -16.90
N LYS A 369 32.75 -14.26 -16.51
CA LYS A 369 33.90 -15.13 -16.21
C LYS A 369 34.15 -15.31 -14.71
N ALA A 370 33.36 -14.66 -13.86
CA ALA A 370 33.51 -14.69 -12.40
C ALA A 370 32.52 -15.62 -11.69
N ASP A 371 31.60 -16.25 -12.43
CA ASP A 371 30.66 -17.28 -11.96
C ASP A 371 31.18 -18.70 -12.19
#